data_AF-A0A7C2QR80-F1
#
_entry.id   AF-A0A7C2QR80-F1
#
_cell.length_a   1.000
_cell.length_b   1.000
_cell.length_c   1.000
_cell.angle_alpha   90.00
_cell.angle_beta   90.00
_cell.angle_gamma   90.00
#
_symmetry.space_group_name_H-M   'P 1'
#
loop_
_entity.id
_entity.type
_entity.pdbx_description
1 polymer ?
#
loop_
_entity_poly.entity_id
_entity_poly.type
_entity_poly.pdbx_seq_one_letter_code
_entity_poly.pdbx_strand_id
1 'polypeptide(L)'
;MSDATDLSQAERVINKFGGVNATARACGHKSASTVQGWKERGWIPQERHHEVLEAARRMGIPLSAEDFIEHLRRAEQSVVEGSAGGRTPEVDAA
;
A
#
# COMPACT_ATOMS: atom_id res chain seq x y z
N MET A 1 11.52 -4.48 17.16
CA MET A 1 10.14 -4.02 16.92
C MET A 1 10.03 -3.70 15.44
N SER A 2 10.04 -4.75 14.62
CA SER A 2 9.87 -4.67 13.17
C SER A 2 8.37 -4.63 12.84
N ASP A 3 8.03 -4.19 11.63
CA ASP A 3 6.70 -4.28 10.98
C ASP A 3 5.78 -3.04 11.06
N ALA A 4 6.32 -1.85 10.82
CA ALA A 4 5.49 -0.66 10.52
C ALA A 4 5.51 -0.25 9.02
N THR A 5 6.17 -1.01 8.13
CA THR A 5 6.70 -0.41 6.89
C THR A 5 6.22 -0.95 5.55
N ASP A 6 5.25 -1.87 5.48
CA ASP A 6 4.59 -2.11 4.18
C ASP A 6 3.18 -2.68 4.36
N LEU A 7 2.20 -1.80 4.58
CA LEU A 7 0.80 -2.18 4.48
C LEU A 7 0.43 -2.28 3.00
N SER A 8 -0.16 -3.41 2.63
CA SER A 8 -0.71 -3.61 1.30
C SER A 8 -1.79 -2.56 0.96
N GLN A 9 -2.11 -2.35 -0.32
CA GLN A 9 -3.17 -1.43 -0.72
C GLN A 9 -4.50 -1.74 -0.02
N ALA A 10 -4.88 -3.02 0.07
CA ALA A 10 -6.08 -3.42 0.78
C ALA A 10 -6.01 -3.04 2.27
N GLU A 11 -4.90 -3.29 2.95
CA GLU A 11 -4.77 -2.97 4.37
C GLU A 11 -4.84 -1.47 4.64
N ARG A 12 -4.21 -0.65 3.80
CA ARG A 12 -4.28 0.82 3.90
C ARG A 12 -5.73 1.30 3.82
N VAL A 13 -6.48 0.81 2.82
CA VAL A 13 -7.90 1.16 2.65
C VAL A 13 -8.75 0.64 3.81
N ILE A 14 -8.62 -0.65 4.16
CA ILE A 14 -9.40 -1.30 5.23
C ILE A 14 -9.18 -0.63 6.59
N ASN A 15 -7.95 -0.18 6.88
CA ASN A 15 -7.64 0.50 8.13
C ASN A 15 -8.35 1.85 8.23
N LYS A 16 -8.57 2.58 7.13
CA LYS A 16 -9.34 3.83 7.13
C LYS A 16 -10.80 3.64 7.54
N PHE A 17 -11.38 2.46 7.30
CA PHE A 17 -12.73 2.10 7.75
C PHE A 17 -12.78 1.59 9.20
N GLY A 18 -11.63 1.33 9.83
CA GLY A 18 -11.57 0.69 11.15
C GLY A 18 -11.56 -0.84 11.11
N GLY A 19 -11.14 -1.43 9.99
CA GLY A 19 -10.89 -2.88 9.86
C GLY A 19 -11.89 -3.62 8.98
N VAL A 20 -11.67 -4.94 8.83
CA VAL A 20 -12.37 -5.80 7.88
C VAL A 20 -13.89 -5.79 8.10
N ASN A 21 -14.34 -5.95 9.34
CA ASN A 21 -15.77 -5.98 9.67
C ASN A 21 -16.46 -4.63 9.43
N ALA A 22 -15.79 -3.52 9.76
CA ALA A 22 -16.34 -2.19 9.55
C ALA A 22 -16.46 -1.88 8.04
N THR A 23 -15.42 -2.21 7.27
CA THR A 23 -15.43 -2.09 5.81
C THR A 23 -16.55 -2.93 5.18
N ALA A 24 -16.73 -4.18 5.61
CA ALA A 24 -17.76 -5.07 5.08
C ALA A 24 -19.18 -4.52 5.31
N ARG A 25 -19.44 -4.02 6.53
CA ARG A 25 -20.72 -3.36 6.87
C ARG A 25 -20.93 -2.08 6.06
N ALA A 26 -19.89 -1.26 5.91
CA ALA A 26 -19.94 -0.02 5.13
C ALA A 26 -20.26 -0.27 3.64
N CYS A 27 -19.75 -1.37 3.07
CA CYS A 27 -19.99 -1.79 1.69
C CYS A 27 -21.30 -2.59 1.53
N GLY A 28 -22.03 -2.88 2.61
CA GLY A 28 -23.29 -3.63 2.57
C GLY A 28 -23.13 -5.14 2.36
N HIS A 29 -21.95 -5.70 2.62
CA HIS A 29 -21.75 -7.15 2.57
C HIS A 29 -22.36 -7.84 3.80
N LYS A 30 -23.00 -8.98 3.58
CA LYS A 30 -23.58 -9.82 4.65
C LYS A 30 -22.51 -10.48 5.53
N SER A 31 -21.30 -10.69 5.01
CA SER A 31 -20.18 -11.32 5.71
C SER A 31 -18.87 -10.57 5.46
N ALA A 32 -17.92 -10.75 6.36
CA ALA A 32 -16.57 -10.19 6.27
C ALA A 32 -15.64 -10.93 5.29
N SER A 33 -16.04 -12.10 4.79
CA SER A 33 -15.19 -12.98 3.96
C SER A 33 -14.69 -12.32 2.67
N THR A 34 -15.49 -11.46 2.04
CA THR A 34 -15.10 -10.73 0.83
C THR A 34 -13.93 -9.79 1.12
N VAL A 35 -14.08 -8.96 2.16
CA VAL A 35 -13.06 -7.97 2.58
C VAL A 35 -11.83 -8.68 3.15
N GLN A 36 -12.03 -9.77 3.90
CA GLN A 36 -10.94 -10.62 4.39
C GLN A 36 -10.12 -11.16 3.22
N GLY A 37 -10.78 -11.62 2.16
CA GLY A 37 -10.10 -12.04 0.93
C GLY A 37 -9.34 -10.92 0.22
N TRP A 38 -9.83 -9.67 0.26
CA TRP A 38 -9.05 -8.52 -0.25
C TRP A 38 -7.78 -8.30 0.56
N LYS A 39 -7.90 -8.34 1.90
CA LYS A 39 -6.75 -8.22 2.81
C LYS A 39 -5.70 -9.31 2.55
N GLU A 40 -6.13 -10.56 2.44
CA GLU A 40 -5.24 -11.70 2.19
C GLU A 40 -4.53 -11.63 0.84
N ARG A 41 -5.19 -11.08 -0.20
CA ARG A 41 -4.57 -10.86 -1.51
C ARG A 41 -3.70 -9.61 -1.56
N GLY A 42 -3.85 -8.70 -0.60
CA GLY A 42 -3.15 -7.42 -0.53
C GLY A 42 -3.79 -6.29 -1.34
N TRP A 43 -4.81 -6.55 -2.15
CA TRP A 43 -5.43 -5.53 -3.00
C TRP A 43 -6.95 -5.68 -3.10
N ILE A 44 -7.62 -4.55 -3.35
CA ILE A 44 -9.07 -4.48 -3.59
C ILE A 44 -9.30 -4.50 -5.10
N PRO A 45 -10.14 -5.42 -5.62
CA PRO A 45 -10.45 -5.48 -7.05
C PRO A 45 -11.01 -4.19 -7.64
N GLN A 46 -10.62 -3.86 -8.87
CA GLN A 46 -10.99 -2.59 -9.51
C GLN A 46 -12.50 -2.42 -9.64
N GLU A 47 -13.22 -3.51 -9.93
CA GLU A 47 -14.68 -3.52 -9.99
C GLU A 47 -15.34 -3.24 -8.63
N ARG A 48 -14.56 -3.30 -7.53
CA ARG A 48 -14.98 -2.98 -6.16
C ARG A 48 -14.57 -1.58 -5.70
N HIS A 49 -13.75 -0.84 -6.46
CA HIS A 49 -13.32 0.50 -6.05
C HIS A 49 -14.51 1.45 -5.88
N HIS A 50 -15.48 1.38 -6.80
CA HIS A 50 -16.68 2.21 -6.74
C HIS A 50 -17.51 1.99 -5.46
N GLU A 51 -17.76 0.73 -5.06
CA GLU A 51 -18.52 0.44 -3.84
C GLU A 51 -17.80 0.92 -2.58
N VAL A 52 -16.48 0.80 -2.53
CA VAL A 52 -15.66 1.25 -1.39
C VAL A 52 -15.62 2.77 -1.32
N LEU A 53 -15.43 3.47 -2.45
CA LEU A 53 -15.44 4.94 -2.50
C LEU A 53 -16.80 5.52 -2.09
N GLU A 54 -17.91 4.96 -2.57
CA GLU A 54 -19.25 5.39 -2.16
C GLU A 54 -19.49 5.13 -0.67
N ALA A 55 -19.02 4.00 -0.13
CA ALA A 55 -19.09 3.72 1.29
C ALA A 55 -18.32 4.76 2.12
N ALA A 56 -17.10 5.11 1.70
CA ALA A 56 -16.30 6.14 2.35
C ALA A 56 -17.00 7.51 2.32
N ARG A 57 -17.55 7.90 1.16
CA ARG A 57 -18.29 9.16 1.00
C ARG A 57 -19.50 9.25 1.94
N ARG A 58 -20.28 8.16 2.06
CA ARG A 58 -21.43 8.10 2.99
C ARG A 58 -21.02 8.24 4.46
N MET A 59 -19.84 7.74 4.83
CA MET A 59 -19.35 7.76 6.21
C MET A 59 -18.46 8.96 6.53
N GLY A 60 -18.17 9.83 5.56
CA GLY A 60 -17.24 10.95 5.74
C GLY A 60 -15.78 10.52 5.94
N ILE A 61 -15.39 9.36 5.42
CA ILE A 61 -14.01 8.85 5.50
C ILE A 61 -13.18 9.46 4.36
N PRO A 62 -12.02 10.07 4.63
CA PRO A 62 -11.15 10.62 3.59
C PRO A 62 -10.44 9.49 2.83
N LEU A 63 -11.05 9.08 1.71
CA LEU A 63 -10.56 8.04 0.81
C LEU A 63 -10.61 8.57 -0.64
N SER A 64 -9.51 8.47 -1.37
CA SER A 64 -9.41 8.89 -2.77
C SER A 64 -8.93 7.74 -3.68
N ALA A 65 -8.87 7.99 -4.99
CA ALA A 65 -8.38 7.01 -5.96
C ALA A 65 -6.91 6.61 -5.71
N GLU A 66 -6.08 7.53 -5.22
CA GLU A 66 -4.67 7.30 -4.90
C GLU A 66 -4.48 6.20 -3.84
N ASP A 67 -5.45 6.02 -2.94
CA ASP A 67 -5.41 4.95 -1.94
C ASP A 67 -5.50 3.55 -2.55
N PHE A 68 -5.99 3.45 -3.79
CA PHE A 68 -6.09 2.19 -4.53
C PHE A 68 -4.87 1.90 -5.41
N ILE A 69 -3.93 2.84 -5.50
CA ILE A 69 -2.71 2.65 -6.27
C ILE A 69 -1.70 1.89 -5.41
N GLU A 70 -1.29 0.71 -5.86
CA GLU A 70 -0.13 0.06 -5.27
C GLU A 70 1.10 0.90 -5.51
N HIS A 71 1.69 1.40 -4.44
CA HIS A 71 2.92 2.15 -4.54
C HIS A 71 4.01 1.09 -4.61
N LEU A 72 4.53 0.83 -5.79
CA LEU A 72 5.72 -0.01 -5.98
C LEU A 72 6.90 0.66 -5.25
N ARG A 73 7.01 0.48 -3.93
CA ARG A 73 8.16 0.90 -3.12
C ARG A 73 9.31 -0.09 -3.31
N ARG A 74 9.67 -0.37 -4.57
CA ARG A 74 10.73 -1.33 -4.90
C ARG A 74 12.04 -0.69 -5.36
N ALA A 75 12.10 0.60 -5.70
CA ALA A 75 13.25 1.14 -6.44
C ALA A 75 14.11 2.22 -5.74
N GLU A 76 13.80 2.69 -4.54
CA GLU A 76 14.58 3.82 -3.94
C GLU A 76 15.55 3.44 -2.81
N GLN A 77 15.52 2.20 -2.30
CA GLN A 77 16.39 1.80 -1.18
C GLN A 77 17.74 1.17 -1.60
N SER A 78 18.06 1.08 -2.88
CA SER A 78 19.28 0.42 -3.38
C SER A 78 20.41 1.37 -3.82
N VAL A 79 20.23 2.69 -3.78
CA VAL A 79 21.21 3.63 -4.36
C VAL A 79 22.24 4.17 -3.35
N VAL A 80 22.11 3.87 -2.04
CA VAL A 80 22.84 4.63 -1.01
C VAL A 80 24.06 3.91 -0.39
N GLU A 81 24.35 2.65 -0.71
CA GLU A 81 25.56 1.97 -0.22
C GLU A 81 26.62 1.81 -1.32
N GLY A 82 27.60 2.72 -1.36
CA GLY A 82 28.87 2.47 -2.07
C GLY A 82 29.60 3.63 -2.73
N SER A 83 29.46 4.89 -2.27
CA SER A 83 30.33 5.99 -2.70
C SER A 83 31.08 6.62 -1.52
N ALA A 84 32.29 6.13 -1.25
CA ALA A 84 33.40 6.81 -0.58
C ALA A 84 34.64 5.90 -0.69
N GLY A 85 35.85 6.28 -1.08
CA GLY A 85 36.51 7.49 -1.59
C GLY A 85 37.87 6.98 -2.11
N GLY A 86 38.38 7.42 -3.26
CA GLY A 86 39.15 8.65 -3.39
C GLY A 86 40.64 8.44 -3.05
N ARG A 87 41.50 8.22 -4.08
CA ARG A 87 42.81 8.89 -4.31
C ARG A 87 43.49 8.30 -5.57
N THR A 88 43.72 9.15 -6.58
CA THR A 88 44.63 8.98 -7.75
C THR A 88 46.11 9.14 -7.32
N PRO A 89 47.16 9.02 -8.18
CA PRO A 89 47.34 8.44 -9.54
C PRO A 89 48.59 7.50 -9.63
N GLU A 90 49.07 7.21 -10.87
CA GLU A 90 50.41 6.67 -11.28
C GLU A 90 50.60 5.14 -11.17
N VAL A 91 51.12 4.41 -12.16
CA VAL A 91 52.36 4.67 -12.93
C VAL A 91 52.36 4.11 -14.37
N ASP A 92 53.04 4.89 -15.20
CA ASP A 92 53.71 4.70 -16.49
C ASP A 92 53.35 3.64 -17.54
N ALA A 93 53.33 4.17 -18.76
CA ALA A 93 53.47 3.50 -20.03
C ALA A 93 54.91 3.00 -20.24
N ALA A 94 55.04 1.79 -20.81
CA ALA A 94 56.16 1.37 -21.65
C ALA A 94 55.76 0.13 -22.47
#